data_AF-A0A0D2SLH1-F1
#
_entry.id   AF-A0A0D2SLH1-F1
#
_cell.length_a   1.000
_cell.length_b   1.000
_cell.length_c   1.000
_cell.angle_alpha   90.00
_cell.angle_beta   90.00
_cell.angle_gamma   90.00
#
_symmetry.space_group_name_H-M   'P 1'
#
loop_
_entity.id
_entity.type
_entity.pdbx_description
1 polymer ?
#
loop_
_entity_poly.entity_id
_entity_poly.type
_entity_poly.pdbx_seq_one_letter_code
_entity_poly.pdbx_strand_id
1 'polypeptide(L)'
;MASSSQKGIVITIPVLVLSVSAAAIFLFFLLSSLSSSPCTCPPSIPDSTFTTTAAVVTGGTVVAEVVDRRISVSRDDIEWVKDQIRANGLHMQDNVLRKGINPRTRAQQLEDLNNFKGISHYEGSEANNHTALPCPGELLVEEHHSNYGEPWAGGRDVFEFLAESSLLTANSHVLEIGCGTLRVGLHFIRYLKPEHFHCLERDELSLMAAFRYELPSQGLLHKRPLIVRGEDMDFAKFGSDVMYDLIYASAVFLHMPDKLVWVGLERLVSRLKPYDGRIFVSHNIKFCSRLGGDECSKRLGSLGIEYLGKHTHDSLLFNHYEIWFEFRRSKA
;
A
#
# COMPACT_ATOMS: atom_id res chain seq x y z
N MET A 1 13.05 -72.60 -46.74
CA MET A 1 13.65 -72.17 -45.45
C MET A 1 14.86 -71.32 -45.78
N ALA A 2 14.83 -70.01 -45.49
CA ALA A 2 15.94 -69.10 -45.76
C ALA A 2 16.46 -68.51 -44.45
N SER A 3 17.78 -68.54 -44.30
CA SER A 3 18.56 -68.14 -43.12
C SER A 3 19.12 -66.72 -43.27
N SER A 4 19.07 -65.98 -42.16
CA SER A 4 19.97 -64.92 -41.63
C SER A 4 20.84 -64.05 -42.56
N SER A 5 20.85 -62.72 -42.31
CA SER A 5 22.09 -61.93 -42.18
C SER A 5 21.83 -60.51 -41.63
N GLN A 6 22.52 -60.13 -40.55
CA GLN A 6 22.65 -58.75 -40.06
C GLN A 6 23.61 -57.95 -40.96
N LYS A 7 23.24 -56.73 -41.37
CA LYS A 7 24.11 -55.80 -42.11
C LYS A 7 24.41 -54.56 -41.27
N GLY A 8 25.70 -54.24 -41.15
CA GLY A 8 26.21 -53.04 -40.48
C GLY A 8 25.84 -51.74 -41.20
N ILE A 9 25.82 -50.64 -40.45
CA ILE A 9 25.48 -49.31 -40.94
C ILE A 9 26.73 -48.65 -41.53
N VAL A 10 26.67 -48.28 -42.80
CA VAL A 10 27.71 -47.51 -43.51
C VAL A 10 27.22 -46.05 -43.57
N ILE A 11 27.95 -45.14 -42.91
CA ILE A 11 27.67 -43.71 -42.98
C ILE A 11 28.36 -43.14 -44.22
N THR A 12 27.59 -42.49 -45.09
CA THR A 12 28.11 -41.95 -46.35
C THR A 12 28.77 -40.59 -46.12
N ILE A 13 29.83 -40.30 -46.90
CA ILE A 13 30.59 -39.04 -46.83
C ILE A 13 29.70 -37.77 -46.87
N PRO A 14 28.60 -37.70 -47.65
CA PRO A 14 27.71 -36.53 -47.64
C PRO A 14 27.03 -36.28 -46.29
N VAL A 15 26.70 -37.34 -45.53
CA VAL A 15 26.10 -37.21 -44.18
C VAL A 15 27.14 -36.70 -43.17
N LEU A 16 28.40 -37.07 -43.35
CA LEU A 16 29.51 -36.54 -42.54
C LEU A 16 29.74 -35.04 -42.83
N VAL A 17 29.66 -34.63 -44.10
CA VAL A 17 29.82 -33.22 -44.49
C VAL A 17 28.64 -32.36 -44.01
N LEU A 18 27.41 -32.88 -44.03
CA LEU A 18 26.24 -32.16 -43.49
C LEU A 18 26.34 -31.97 -41.97
N SER A 19 26.80 -32.98 -41.24
CA SER A 19 26.94 -32.90 -39.78
C SER A 19 28.04 -31.94 -39.34
N VAL A 20 29.16 -31.88 -40.07
CA VAL A 20 30.22 -30.88 -39.81
C VAL A 20 29.76 -29.46 -40.14
N SER A 21 28.99 -29.27 -41.22
CA SER A 21 28.41 -27.98 -41.59
C SER A 21 27.42 -27.45 -40.54
N ALA A 22 26.56 -28.34 -40.01
CA ALA A 22 25.62 -27.98 -38.94
C ALA A 22 26.33 -27.58 -37.64
N ALA A 23 27.41 -28.27 -37.27
CA ALA A 23 28.21 -27.94 -36.10
C ALA A 23 28.92 -26.58 -36.24
N ALA A 24 29.42 -26.24 -37.42
CA ALA A 24 30.06 -24.95 -37.69
C ALA A 24 29.09 -23.76 -37.58
N ILE A 25 27.85 -23.94 -38.08
CA ILE A 25 26.78 -22.93 -37.96
C ILE A 25 26.41 -22.70 -36.49
N PHE A 26 26.26 -23.77 -35.71
CA PHE A 26 25.98 -23.67 -34.27
C PHE A 26 27.11 -22.94 -33.51
N LEU A 27 28.38 -23.22 -33.85
CA LEU A 27 29.51 -22.52 -33.24
C LEU A 27 29.53 -21.02 -33.56
N PHE A 28 29.15 -20.64 -34.78
CA PHE A 28 29.08 -19.24 -35.20
C PHE A 28 28.00 -18.46 -34.43
N PHE A 29 26.84 -19.06 -34.16
CA PHE A 29 25.79 -18.45 -33.32
C PHE A 29 26.17 -18.34 -31.84
N LEU A 30 26.91 -19.32 -31.30
CA LEU A 30 27.46 -19.29 -29.94
C LEU A 30 28.53 -18.20 -29.77
N LEU A 31 29.40 -18.00 -30.75
CA LEU A 31 30.43 -16.95 -30.71
C LEU A 31 29.83 -15.55 -30.91
N SER A 32 28.76 -15.42 -31.70
CA SER A 32 28.04 -14.16 -31.91
C SER A 32 27.27 -13.68 -30.68
N SER A 33 26.88 -14.59 -29.77
CA SER A 33 26.20 -14.26 -28.51
C SER A 33 27.15 -13.90 -27.37
N LEU A 34 28.46 -14.11 -27.54
CA LEU A 34 29.52 -13.75 -26.57
C LEU A 34 30.18 -12.38 -26.87
N SER A 35 29.80 -11.73 -27.96
CA SER A 35 30.28 -10.39 -28.34
C SER A 35 29.34 -9.31 -27.78
N SER A 36 29.44 -9.01 -26.48
CA SER A 36 28.87 -7.80 -25.90
C SER A 36 29.93 -6.69 -25.89
N SER A 37 29.78 -5.71 -26.78
CA SER A 37 30.51 -4.43 -26.69
C SER A 37 30.09 -3.69 -25.41
N PRO A 38 30.98 -2.94 -24.73
CA PRO A 38 30.57 -2.09 -23.62
C PRO A 38 29.81 -0.87 -24.17
N CYS A 39 28.50 -0.83 -23.98
CA CYS A 39 27.69 0.36 -24.24
C CYS A 39 27.89 1.37 -23.11
N THR A 40 28.64 2.43 -23.39
CA THR A 40 28.70 3.63 -22.55
C THR A 40 27.46 4.48 -22.80
N CYS A 41 26.55 4.58 -21.83
CA CYS A 41 25.44 5.55 -21.87
C CYS A 41 25.80 6.80 -21.05
N PRO A 42 25.38 8.01 -21.48
CA PRO A 42 25.73 9.28 -20.84
C PRO A 42 24.92 9.51 -19.55
N PRO A 43 25.39 10.41 -18.65
CA PRO A 43 24.76 10.60 -17.36
C PRO A 43 23.40 11.28 -17.51
N SER A 44 22.36 10.66 -16.95
CA SER A 44 21.06 11.28 -16.74
C SER A 44 21.17 12.39 -15.68
N ILE A 45 20.46 13.49 -15.96
CA ILE A 45 20.32 14.69 -15.14
C ILE A 45 19.75 14.30 -13.76
N PRO A 46 20.21 14.90 -12.65
CA PRO A 46 19.73 14.48 -11.33
C PRO A 46 18.31 14.98 -11.07
N ASP A 47 17.43 14.03 -10.73
CA ASP A 47 16.16 14.31 -10.07
C ASP A 47 16.43 15.06 -8.76
N SER A 48 15.60 16.07 -8.51
CA SER A 48 15.73 16.99 -7.39
C SER A 48 15.34 16.29 -6.08
N THR A 49 16.27 15.59 -5.45
CA THR A 49 16.09 15.06 -4.08
C THR A 49 16.25 16.19 -3.06
N PHE A 50 15.13 16.59 -2.44
CA PHE A 50 15.13 17.43 -1.26
C PHE A 50 15.87 16.73 -0.12
N THR A 51 17.04 17.27 0.24
CA THR A 51 17.83 16.76 1.38
C THR A 51 17.45 17.56 2.62
N THR A 52 16.73 16.94 3.56
CA THR A 52 16.53 17.53 4.90
C THR A 52 17.55 16.94 5.87
N THR A 53 18.60 17.71 6.17
CA THR A 53 19.61 17.37 7.17
C THR A 53 19.09 17.71 8.57
N ALA A 54 18.91 16.70 9.42
CA ALA A 54 18.89 16.88 10.87
C ALA A 54 20.21 16.34 11.43
N ALA A 55 21.06 17.23 11.95
CA ALA A 55 22.34 16.88 12.52
C ALA A 55 22.18 16.37 13.96
N VAL A 56 22.68 15.18 14.24
CA VAL A 56 23.04 14.75 15.60
C VAL A 56 24.51 14.33 15.56
N VAL A 57 25.33 15.08 16.28
CA VAL A 57 26.76 14.81 16.45
C VAL A 57 26.94 13.84 17.61
N THR A 58 27.41 12.63 17.33
CA THR A 58 28.32 11.91 18.23
C THR A 58 29.13 10.92 17.39
N GLY A 59 30.46 10.96 17.58
CA GLY A 59 31.44 10.26 16.76
C GLY A 59 31.33 8.74 16.82
N GLY A 60 31.69 8.12 15.70
CA GLY A 60 31.66 6.67 15.50
C GLY A 60 30.90 6.36 14.23
N THR A 61 31.64 5.97 13.19
CA THR A 61 31.17 5.70 11.83
C THR A 61 29.94 4.78 11.79
N VAL A 62 28.75 5.35 11.79
CA VAL A 62 27.54 4.68 11.33
C VAL A 62 27.42 5.03 9.87
N VAL A 63 27.70 4.07 9.00
CA VAL A 63 27.20 4.08 7.63
C VAL A 63 25.68 3.99 7.79
N ALA A 64 25.02 5.14 7.90
CA ALA A 64 23.58 5.20 7.83
C ALA A 64 23.25 4.79 6.40
N GLU A 65 22.84 3.54 6.21
CA GLU A 65 22.11 3.17 5.01
C GLU A 65 20.88 4.07 4.98
N VAL A 66 20.99 5.13 4.20
CA VAL A 66 19.87 5.84 3.61
C VAL A 66 19.18 4.80 2.75
N VAL A 67 18.33 3.98 3.36
CA VAL A 67 17.30 3.29 2.61
C VAL A 67 16.35 4.40 2.21
N ASP A 68 16.63 4.96 1.03
CA ASP A 68 15.70 5.76 0.25
C ASP A 68 14.41 4.93 0.17
N ARG A 69 13.47 5.20 1.07
CA ARG A 69 12.19 4.49 1.11
C ARG A 69 11.33 5.07 0.00
N ARG A 70 11.58 4.62 -1.22
CA ARG A 70 10.76 4.86 -2.39
C ARG A 70 9.28 4.65 -2.02
N ILE A 71 8.45 5.66 -2.28
CA ILE A 71 7.03 5.64 -1.94
C ILE A 71 6.27 4.80 -2.96
N SER A 72 6.47 5.05 -4.26
CA SER A 72 5.72 4.44 -5.36
C SER A 72 6.47 3.36 -6.12
N VAL A 73 5.71 2.51 -6.80
CA VAL A 73 6.24 1.56 -7.78
C VAL A 73 6.67 2.28 -9.06
N SER A 74 7.82 1.90 -9.64
CA SER A 74 8.25 2.43 -10.95
C SER A 74 7.71 1.61 -12.12
N ARG A 75 7.77 2.18 -13.33
CA ARG A 75 7.39 1.46 -14.56
C ARG A 75 8.25 0.21 -14.79
N ASP A 76 9.53 0.28 -14.46
CA ASP A 76 10.46 -0.84 -14.60
C ASP A 76 10.13 -1.98 -13.64
N ASP A 77 9.69 -1.66 -12.41
CA ASP A 77 9.22 -2.66 -11.44
C ASP A 77 7.99 -3.42 -11.97
N ILE A 78 7.05 -2.70 -12.59
CA ILE A 78 5.85 -3.28 -13.20
C ILE A 78 6.22 -4.17 -14.38
N GLU A 79 7.10 -3.71 -15.27
CA GLU A 79 7.51 -4.50 -16.43
C GLU A 79 8.29 -5.75 -16.00
N TRP A 80 9.13 -5.62 -14.97
CA TRP A 80 9.83 -6.76 -14.37
C TRP A 80 8.86 -7.85 -13.88
N VAL A 81 7.80 -7.50 -13.14
CA VAL A 81 6.79 -8.50 -12.70
C VAL A 81 6.08 -9.14 -13.90
N LYS A 82 5.72 -8.35 -14.92
CA LYS A 82 5.09 -8.87 -16.14
C LYS A 82 6.00 -9.85 -16.88
N ASP A 83 7.29 -9.54 -16.97
CA ASP A 83 8.30 -10.44 -17.53
C ASP A 83 8.40 -11.74 -16.75
N GLN A 84 8.40 -11.68 -15.42
CA GLN A 84 8.41 -12.89 -14.58
C GLN A 84 7.19 -13.78 -14.85
N ILE A 85 5.98 -13.19 -14.95
CA ILE A 85 4.76 -13.93 -15.26
C ILE A 85 4.86 -14.63 -16.63
N ARG A 86 5.31 -13.90 -17.66
CA ARG A 86 5.46 -14.44 -19.02
C ARG A 86 6.52 -15.54 -19.08
N ALA A 87 7.70 -15.30 -18.51
CA ALA A 87 8.82 -16.23 -18.55
C ALA A 87 8.51 -17.56 -17.85
N ASN A 88 7.69 -17.52 -16.80
CA ASN A 88 7.23 -18.72 -16.08
C ASN A 88 5.97 -19.36 -16.69
N GLY A 89 5.40 -18.80 -17.77
CA GLY A 89 4.17 -19.31 -18.38
C GLY A 89 2.97 -19.31 -17.43
N LEU A 90 2.91 -18.33 -16.51
CA LEU A 90 1.87 -18.27 -15.48
C LEU A 90 0.57 -17.71 -16.04
N HIS A 91 -0.54 -18.38 -15.70
CA HIS A 91 -1.89 -17.98 -16.06
C HIS A 91 -2.80 -18.18 -14.86
N MET A 92 -3.79 -17.30 -14.68
CA MET A 92 -4.80 -17.46 -13.65
C MET A 92 -5.63 -18.72 -13.92
N GLN A 93 -5.69 -19.61 -12.94
CA GLN A 93 -6.45 -20.86 -12.96
C GLN A 93 -7.63 -20.76 -12.01
N ASP A 94 -8.62 -21.65 -12.20
CA ASP A 94 -9.73 -21.77 -11.28
C ASP A 94 -9.25 -22.12 -9.86
N ASN A 95 -9.90 -21.52 -8.87
CA ASN A 95 -9.57 -21.73 -7.47
C ASN A 95 -10.20 -23.02 -6.92
N VAL A 96 -9.76 -24.17 -7.43
CA VAL A 96 -10.26 -25.51 -7.08
C VAL A 96 -9.34 -26.24 -6.11
N LEU A 97 -9.89 -27.26 -5.45
CA LEU A 97 -9.16 -28.20 -4.59
C LEU A 97 -7.98 -28.84 -5.34
N ARG A 98 -6.80 -28.79 -4.72
CA ARG A 98 -5.58 -29.46 -5.21
C ARG A 98 -4.90 -30.18 -4.05
N LYS A 99 -3.95 -31.07 -4.34
CA LYS A 99 -3.25 -31.84 -3.30
C LYS A 99 -2.56 -30.90 -2.30
N GLY A 100 -3.05 -30.89 -1.06
CA GLY A 100 -2.56 -30.02 0.02
C GLY A 100 -3.04 -28.56 -0.05
N ILE A 101 -3.90 -28.20 -1.01
CA ILE A 101 -4.48 -26.86 -1.15
C ILE A 101 -6.00 -27.00 -1.14
N ASN A 102 -6.61 -26.53 -0.06
CA ASN A 102 -8.05 -26.56 0.14
C ASN A 102 -8.59 -25.12 0.22
N PRO A 103 -9.05 -24.53 -0.91
CA PRO A 103 -9.68 -23.21 -0.91
C PRO A 103 -10.88 -23.21 0.04
N ARG A 104 -10.94 -22.21 0.92
CA ARG A 104 -11.98 -22.07 1.93
C ARG A 104 -12.55 -20.66 1.89
N THR A 105 -13.85 -20.53 2.14
CA THR A 105 -14.46 -19.23 2.43
C THR A 105 -14.05 -18.78 3.84
N ARG A 106 -14.22 -17.48 4.16
CA ARG A 106 -13.95 -16.98 5.53
C ARG A 106 -14.79 -17.69 6.58
N ALA A 107 -16.06 -17.97 6.29
CA ALA A 107 -16.94 -18.74 7.18
C ALA A 107 -16.41 -20.17 7.42
N GLN A 108 -15.91 -20.85 6.40
CA GLN A 108 -15.29 -22.16 6.54
C GLN A 108 -13.98 -22.09 7.33
N GLN A 109 -13.18 -21.04 7.12
CA GLN A 109 -11.96 -20.82 7.91
C GLN A 109 -12.30 -20.58 9.38
N LEU A 110 -13.36 -19.84 9.68
CA LEU A 110 -13.81 -19.58 11.04
C LEU A 110 -14.34 -20.86 11.70
N GLU A 111 -15.12 -21.65 10.97
CA GLU A 111 -15.58 -22.96 11.43
C GLU A 111 -14.40 -23.90 11.72
N ASP A 112 -13.43 -23.98 10.80
CA ASP A 112 -12.20 -24.76 11.00
C ASP A 112 -11.42 -24.26 12.23
N LEU A 113 -11.30 -22.94 12.39
CA LEU A 113 -10.62 -22.32 13.52
C LEU A 113 -11.34 -22.60 14.83
N ASN A 114 -12.66 -22.59 14.86
CA ASN A 114 -13.42 -22.89 16.08
C ASN A 114 -13.37 -24.38 16.45
N ASN A 115 -13.44 -25.27 15.46
CA ASN A 115 -13.54 -26.70 15.66
C ASN A 115 -12.19 -27.38 15.91
N PHE A 116 -11.17 -26.96 15.15
CA PHE A 116 -9.85 -27.59 15.20
C PHE A 116 -8.81 -26.70 15.88
N LYS A 117 -9.19 -25.47 16.22
CA LYS A 117 -8.38 -24.44 16.89
C LYS A 117 -7.16 -23.99 16.07
N GLY A 118 -6.57 -24.79 15.16
CA GLY A 118 -5.33 -24.52 14.39
C GLY A 118 -4.24 -25.60 14.61
N ILE A 119 -2.97 -25.31 14.29
CA ILE A 119 -1.88 -26.34 14.28
C ILE A 119 -1.32 -26.66 15.70
N SER A 120 -1.47 -25.77 16.67
CA SER A 120 -0.99 -25.98 18.06
C SER A 120 -1.95 -25.34 19.05
N HIS A 121 -2.55 -26.15 19.93
CA HIS A 121 -3.55 -25.71 20.91
C HIS A 121 -3.26 -26.21 22.30
N TYR A 122 -3.40 -25.27 23.24
CA TYR A 122 -3.31 -25.51 24.67
C TYR A 122 -4.73 -25.45 25.22
N GLU A 123 -5.12 -26.45 26.00
CA GLU A 123 -6.44 -26.51 26.65
C GLU A 123 -6.33 -26.23 28.15
N GLY A 124 -7.46 -25.89 28.78
CA GLY A 124 -7.52 -25.63 30.21
C GLY A 124 -6.78 -24.36 30.64
N SER A 125 -6.20 -24.37 31.84
CA SER A 125 -5.55 -23.19 32.43
C SER A 125 -4.32 -22.70 31.69
N GLU A 126 -3.68 -23.55 30.88
CA GLU A 126 -2.47 -23.20 30.11
C GLU A 126 -2.79 -22.32 28.90
N ALA A 127 -3.98 -22.44 28.31
CA ALA A 127 -4.41 -21.64 27.16
C ALA A 127 -4.28 -20.12 27.43
N ASN A 128 -4.59 -19.70 28.65
CA ASN A 128 -4.56 -18.30 29.06
C ASN A 128 -3.13 -17.74 29.24
N ASN A 129 -2.09 -18.59 29.23
CA ASN A 129 -0.70 -18.19 29.46
C ASN A 129 0.12 -18.04 28.17
N HIS A 130 -0.39 -18.46 27.02
CA HIS A 130 0.39 -18.50 25.77
C HIS A 130 0.08 -17.36 24.80
N THR A 131 -0.84 -16.45 25.13
CA THR A 131 -1.20 -15.33 24.25
C THR A 131 -1.25 -14.02 25.03
N ALA A 132 -0.35 -13.09 24.69
CA ALA A 132 -0.27 -11.78 25.33
C ALA A 132 -1.42 -10.83 24.93
N LEU A 133 -1.99 -11.02 23.73
CA LEU A 133 -3.10 -10.22 23.22
C LEU A 133 -4.09 -11.14 22.47
N PRO A 134 -5.13 -11.66 23.12
CA PRO A 134 -6.09 -12.54 22.46
C PRO A 134 -6.83 -11.78 21.35
N CYS A 135 -7.02 -12.45 20.21
CA CYS A 135 -7.72 -11.91 19.05
C CYS A 135 -8.92 -12.81 18.71
N PRO A 136 -10.13 -12.25 18.57
CA PRO A 136 -11.32 -12.98 18.12
C PRO A 136 -11.09 -13.75 16.82
N GLY A 137 -11.73 -14.91 16.69
CA GLY A 137 -11.58 -15.80 15.52
C GLY A 137 -11.99 -15.11 14.22
N GLU A 138 -13.06 -14.32 14.26
CA GLU A 138 -13.60 -13.55 13.13
C GLU A 138 -12.55 -12.58 12.56
N LEU A 139 -11.74 -11.97 13.44
CA LEU A 139 -10.65 -11.09 13.04
C LEU A 139 -9.46 -11.90 12.51
N LEU A 140 -9.17 -13.06 13.10
CA LEU A 140 -8.09 -13.95 12.65
C LEU A 140 -8.33 -14.53 11.25
N VAL A 141 -9.59 -14.63 10.81
CA VAL A 141 -9.95 -15.02 9.44
C VAL A 141 -10.20 -13.82 8.51
N GLU A 142 -9.85 -12.61 8.97
CA GLU A 142 -9.87 -11.38 8.20
C GLU A 142 -11.24 -11.01 7.63
N GLU A 143 -12.33 -11.30 8.34
CA GLU A 143 -13.69 -10.91 7.90
C GLU A 143 -13.83 -9.40 7.73
N HIS A 144 -13.17 -8.62 8.59
CA HIS A 144 -13.22 -7.17 8.57
C HIS A 144 -12.66 -6.53 7.30
N HIS A 145 -11.83 -7.23 6.53
CA HIS A 145 -11.36 -6.77 5.20
C HIS A 145 -12.50 -6.64 4.18
N SER A 146 -13.69 -7.18 4.47
CA SER A 146 -14.86 -7.12 3.58
C SER A 146 -15.91 -6.11 4.06
N ASN A 147 -15.67 -5.39 5.15
CA ASN A 147 -16.64 -4.44 5.72
C ASN A 147 -16.67 -3.10 5.00
N TYR A 148 -15.66 -2.80 4.18
CA TYR A 148 -15.53 -1.55 3.44
C TYR A 148 -15.53 -1.89 1.95
N GLY A 149 -16.34 -1.17 1.16
CA GLY A 149 -16.77 -1.63 -0.18
C GLY A 149 -15.66 -1.93 -1.19
N GLU A 150 -14.45 -1.37 -1.05
CA GLU A 150 -13.32 -1.70 -1.93
C GLU A 150 -12.41 -2.79 -1.33
N PRO A 151 -11.69 -3.56 -2.16
CA PRO A 151 -10.78 -4.59 -1.67
C PRO A 151 -9.67 -4.02 -0.77
N TRP A 152 -9.28 -4.80 0.24
CA TRP A 152 -8.23 -4.43 1.19
C TRP A 152 -6.91 -3.99 0.53
N ALA A 153 -6.53 -4.66 -0.56
CA ALA A 153 -5.28 -4.38 -1.27
C ALA A 153 -5.19 -2.95 -1.84
N GLY A 154 -6.29 -2.21 -1.97
CA GLY A 154 -6.28 -0.82 -2.43
C GLY A 154 -5.74 0.20 -1.43
N GLY A 155 -5.55 -0.21 -0.17
CA GLY A 155 -4.93 0.66 0.83
C GLY A 155 -3.55 1.18 0.44
N ARG A 156 -2.76 0.36 -0.26
CA ARG A 156 -1.41 0.71 -0.70
C ARG A 156 -1.44 1.81 -1.76
N ASP A 157 -2.25 1.64 -2.79
CA ASP A 157 -2.33 2.58 -3.92
C ASP A 157 -2.74 3.98 -3.43
N VAL A 158 -3.75 4.05 -2.56
CA VAL A 158 -4.21 5.32 -1.95
C VAL A 158 -3.09 5.97 -1.12
N PHE A 159 -2.34 5.18 -0.35
CA PHE A 159 -1.19 5.70 0.40
C PHE A 159 -0.14 6.31 -0.54
N GLU A 160 0.25 5.60 -1.60
CA GLU A 160 1.28 6.09 -2.54
C GLU A 160 0.84 7.40 -3.18
N PHE A 161 -0.39 7.42 -3.72
CA PHE A 161 -0.96 8.62 -4.33
C PHE A 161 -0.98 9.82 -3.37
N LEU A 162 -1.48 9.65 -2.15
CA LEU A 162 -1.58 10.74 -1.17
C LEU A 162 -0.21 11.21 -0.70
N ALA A 163 0.71 10.28 -0.44
CA ALA A 163 2.04 10.57 0.03
C ALA A 163 2.87 11.31 -1.02
N GLU A 164 2.77 10.93 -2.29
CA GLU A 164 3.40 11.64 -3.40
C GLU A 164 2.77 13.01 -3.64
N SER A 165 1.44 13.08 -3.73
CA SER A 165 0.72 14.33 -4.01
C SER A 165 0.94 15.39 -2.92
N SER A 166 1.22 14.95 -1.70
CA SER A 166 1.49 15.85 -0.56
C SER A 166 2.98 15.97 -0.21
N LEU A 167 3.88 15.40 -1.02
CA LEU A 167 5.34 15.43 -0.83
C LEU A 167 5.78 14.98 0.58
N LEU A 168 5.16 13.91 1.10
CA LEU A 168 5.38 13.49 2.48
C LEU A 168 6.76 12.86 2.70
N THR A 169 7.34 13.18 3.83
CA THR A 169 8.55 12.53 4.34
C THR A 169 8.22 11.66 5.55
N ALA A 170 9.13 10.80 5.98
CA ALA A 170 8.94 10.04 7.22
C ALA A 170 8.76 10.94 8.47
N ASN A 171 9.15 12.21 8.42
CA ASN A 171 8.95 13.18 9.52
C ASN A 171 7.59 13.87 9.49
N SER A 172 6.81 13.70 8.41
CA SER A 172 5.50 14.33 8.29
C SER A 172 4.53 13.82 9.35
N HIS A 173 3.53 14.63 9.71
CA HIS A 173 2.40 14.21 10.54
C HIS A 173 1.15 14.05 9.67
N VAL A 174 0.45 12.95 9.86
CA VAL A 174 -0.73 12.59 9.06
C VAL A 174 -1.93 12.33 9.96
N LEU A 175 -3.08 12.91 9.61
CA LEU A 175 -4.36 12.62 10.24
C LEU A 175 -5.31 11.98 9.24
N GLU A 176 -5.78 10.77 9.55
CA GLU A 176 -6.89 10.12 8.85
C GLU A 176 -8.21 10.37 9.61
N ILE A 177 -9.22 10.86 8.91
CA ILE A 177 -10.58 11.00 9.43
C ILE A 177 -11.39 9.81 8.93
N GLY A 178 -11.85 8.97 9.85
CA GLY A 178 -12.53 7.69 9.64
C GLY A 178 -11.60 6.63 9.06
N CYS A 179 -10.62 6.18 9.84
CA CYS A 179 -9.63 5.20 9.37
C CYS A 179 -10.16 3.77 9.22
N GLY A 180 -11.38 3.48 9.69
CA GLY A 180 -11.92 2.12 9.72
C GLY A 180 -10.95 1.17 10.43
N THR A 181 -10.61 0.05 9.78
CA THR A 181 -9.61 -0.91 10.29
C THR A 181 -8.17 -0.57 9.87
N LEU A 182 -7.87 0.67 9.47
CA LEU A 182 -6.55 1.13 9.01
C LEU A 182 -6.12 0.65 7.62
N ARG A 183 -7.05 0.45 6.67
CA ARG A 183 -6.70 0.00 5.31
C ARG A 183 -5.59 0.82 4.66
N VAL A 184 -5.76 2.14 4.66
CA VAL A 184 -4.73 3.07 4.18
C VAL A 184 -3.74 3.38 5.31
N GLY A 185 -4.26 3.61 6.53
CA GLY A 185 -3.48 3.98 7.70
C GLY A 185 -2.27 3.08 7.98
N LEU A 186 -2.35 1.76 7.78
CA LEU A 186 -1.21 0.85 8.01
C LEU A 186 0.02 1.20 7.17
N HIS A 187 -0.19 1.67 5.94
CA HIS A 187 0.91 2.07 5.05
C HIS A 187 1.55 3.38 5.52
N PHE A 188 0.76 4.36 5.96
CA PHE A 188 1.27 5.56 6.61
C PHE A 188 2.02 5.24 7.90
N ILE A 189 1.45 4.44 8.78
CA ILE A 189 2.07 4.03 10.06
C ILE A 189 3.43 3.37 9.81
N ARG A 190 3.56 2.54 8.77
CA ARG A 190 4.83 1.90 8.41
C ARG A 190 5.88 2.90 7.89
N TYR A 191 5.44 3.89 7.11
CA TYR A 191 6.32 4.88 6.47
C TYR A 191 6.81 5.96 7.44
N LEU A 192 5.89 6.57 8.18
CA LEU A 192 6.14 7.70 9.07
C LEU A 192 6.97 7.29 10.30
N LYS A 193 7.53 8.26 11.03
CA LYS A 193 8.14 8.04 12.35
C LYS A 193 7.09 7.54 13.36
N PRO A 194 7.52 6.90 14.47
CA PRO A 194 6.59 6.57 15.56
C PRO A 194 5.78 7.80 15.98
N GLU A 195 4.51 7.59 16.35
CA GLU A 195 3.58 8.61 16.86
C GLU A 195 3.14 9.67 15.83
N HIS A 196 3.61 9.62 14.59
CA HIS A 196 3.29 10.63 13.55
C HIS A 196 2.00 10.33 12.75
N PHE A 197 1.34 9.21 13.02
CA PHE A 197 0.06 8.87 12.40
C PHE A 197 -1.07 8.96 13.42
N HIS A 198 -2.05 9.79 13.12
CA HIS A 198 -3.24 10.00 13.93
C HIS A 198 -4.50 9.54 13.19
N CYS A 199 -5.46 8.99 13.91
CA CYS A 199 -6.78 8.65 13.36
C CYS A 199 -7.91 9.01 14.31
N LEU A 200 -8.99 9.58 13.76
CA LEU A 200 -10.30 9.67 14.42
C LEU A 200 -11.28 8.69 13.75
N GLU A 201 -11.86 7.75 14.50
CA GLU A 201 -12.83 6.76 13.98
C GLU A 201 -14.01 6.59 14.95
N ARG A 202 -15.22 6.42 14.42
CA ARG A 202 -16.43 6.25 15.25
C ARG A 202 -16.71 4.80 15.61
N ASP A 203 -16.44 3.89 14.68
CA ASP A 203 -16.90 2.52 14.73
C ASP A 203 -16.00 1.66 15.63
N GLU A 204 -16.62 1.03 16.62
CA GLU A 204 -15.91 0.29 17.66
C GLU A 204 -15.34 -1.02 17.14
N LEU A 205 -16.06 -1.71 16.24
CA LEU A 205 -15.58 -2.96 15.64
C LEU A 205 -14.36 -2.70 14.77
N SER A 206 -14.39 -1.60 14.02
CA SER A 206 -13.28 -1.12 13.21
C SER A 206 -12.02 -0.90 14.06
N LEU A 207 -12.18 -0.19 15.18
CA LEU A 207 -11.10 0.04 16.13
C LEU A 207 -10.62 -1.24 16.80
N MET A 208 -11.52 -2.17 17.11
CA MET A 208 -11.13 -3.47 17.65
C MET A 208 -10.29 -4.27 16.67
N ALA A 209 -10.66 -4.31 15.39
CA ALA A 209 -9.85 -4.94 14.35
C ALA A 209 -8.49 -4.24 14.18
N ALA A 210 -8.47 -2.91 14.16
CA ALA A 210 -7.24 -2.12 14.09
C ALA A 210 -6.24 -2.49 15.22
N PHE A 211 -6.71 -2.54 16.47
CA PHE A 211 -5.85 -2.80 17.63
C PHE A 211 -5.56 -4.27 17.91
N ARG A 212 -6.52 -5.17 17.68
CA ARG A 212 -6.37 -6.61 18.01
C ARG A 212 -5.74 -7.42 16.89
N TYR A 213 -5.92 -7.00 15.64
CA TYR A 213 -5.44 -7.74 14.48
C TYR A 213 -4.42 -6.95 13.68
N GLU A 214 -4.78 -5.78 13.16
CA GLU A 214 -4.01 -5.11 12.11
C GLU A 214 -2.65 -4.57 12.59
N LEU A 215 -2.61 -3.81 13.69
CA LEU A 215 -1.34 -3.30 14.22
C LEU A 215 -0.41 -4.43 14.67
N PRO A 216 -0.86 -5.46 15.41
CA PRO A 216 -0.02 -6.60 15.77
C PRO A 216 0.45 -7.43 14.56
N SER A 217 -0.46 -7.83 13.67
CA SER A 217 -0.16 -8.74 12.54
C SER A 217 0.81 -8.13 11.55
N GLN A 218 0.77 -6.80 11.39
CA GLN A 218 1.69 -6.05 10.54
C GLN A 218 3.01 -5.66 11.22
N GLY A 219 3.19 -6.01 12.50
CA GLY A 219 4.41 -5.70 13.28
C GLY A 219 4.56 -4.21 13.64
N LEU A 220 3.46 -3.45 13.69
CA LEU A 220 3.46 -1.99 13.78
C LEU A 220 3.23 -1.43 15.19
N LEU A 221 3.09 -2.27 16.22
CA LEU A 221 2.87 -1.81 17.60
C LEU A 221 3.93 -0.79 18.08
N HIS A 222 5.19 -0.97 17.69
CA HIS A 222 6.30 -0.07 18.05
C HIS A 222 6.16 1.33 17.43
N LYS A 223 5.30 1.51 16.41
CA LYS A 223 5.02 2.80 15.78
C LYS A 223 4.07 3.66 16.58
N ARG A 224 3.33 3.08 17.55
CA ARG A 224 2.46 3.82 18.49
C ARG A 224 1.57 4.89 17.82
N PRO A 225 0.75 4.54 16.81
CA PRO A 225 -0.18 5.51 16.23
C PRO A 225 -1.18 6.02 17.27
N LEU A 226 -1.57 7.30 17.19
CA LEU A 226 -2.58 7.87 18.07
C LEU A 226 -3.95 7.68 17.41
N ILE A 227 -4.70 6.68 17.87
CA ILE A 227 -6.02 6.37 17.32
C ILE A 227 -7.07 6.67 18.40
N VAL A 228 -8.03 7.51 18.06
CA VAL A 228 -9.05 8.03 18.97
C VAL A 228 -10.42 7.65 18.47
N ARG A 229 -11.25 7.13 19.38
CA ARG A 229 -12.68 6.96 19.13
C ARG A 229 -13.42 8.30 19.23
N GLY A 230 -14.18 8.66 18.21
CA GLY A 230 -15.06 9.83 18.20
C GLY A 230 -15.81 10.00 16.88
N GLU A 231 -16.94 10.69 16.93
CA GLU A 231 -17.80 10.95 15.76
C GLU A 231 -18.16 12.43 15.58
N ASP A 232 -17.63 13.30 16.43
CA ASP A 232 -18.01 14.71 16.57
C ASP A 232 -16.96 15.67 16.02
N MET A 233 -15.98 15.15 15.26
CA MET A 233 -14.84 15.91 14.72
C MET A 233 -14.09 16.67 15.83
N ASP A 234 -13.98 16.09 17.03
CA ASP A 234 -13.13 16.62 18.09
C ASP A 234 -11.71 16.04 17.98
N PHE A 235 -10.74 16.94 17.85
CA PHE A 235 -9.33 16.64 17.69
C PHE A 235 -8.49 17.01 18.93
N ALA A 236 -9.14 17.44 20.02
CA ALA A 236 -8.44 17.86 21.24
C ALA A 236 -7.56 16.75 21.85
N LYS A 237 -8.00 15.49 21.73
CA LYS A 237 -7.27 14.31 22.24
C LYS A 237 -5.92 14.05 21.56
N PHE A 238 -5.63 14.69 20.42
CA PHE A 238 -4.33 14.60 19.75
C PHE A 238 -3.31 15.65 20.25
N GLY A 239 -3.66 16.44 21.27
CA GLY A 239 -2.83 17.56 21.77
C GLY A 239 -2.95 18.81 20.90
N SER A 240 -2.65 20.00 21.42
CA SER A 240 -2.78 21.27 20.67
C SER A 240 -1.63 21.58 19.74
N ASP A 241 -0.48 20.94 19.94
CA ASP A 241 0.80 21.42 19.40
C ASP A 241 1.19 20.72 18.08
N VAL A 242 0.34 19.81 17.61
CA VAL A 242 0.58 19.02 16.40
C VAL A 242 0.04 19.73 15.17
N MET A 243 0.92 19.91 14.19
CA MET A 243 0.62 20.48 12.88
C MET A 243 0.78 19.41 11.80
N TYR A 244 -0.30 19.12 11.08
CA TYR A 244 -0.34 18.08 10.06
C TYR A 244 0.18 18.58 8.71
N ASP A 245 0.95 17.73 8.05
CA ASP A 245 1.34 17.87 6.65
C ASP A 245 0.21 17.40 5.73
N LEU A 246 -0.48 16.32 6.13
CA LEU A 246 -1.61 15.76 5.43
C LEU A 246 -2.75 15.46 6.40
N ILE A 247 -3.95 15.89 6.03
CA ILE A 247 -5.20 15.40 6.60
C ILE A 247 -5.99 14.77 5.46
N TYR A 248 -6.55 13.58 5.64
CA TYR A 248 -7.37 12.98 4.58
C TYR A 248 -8.59 12.25 5.10
N ALA A 249 -9.59 12.15 4.23
CA ALA A 249 -10.85 11.46 4.47
C ALA A 249 -11.25 10.66 3.22
N SER A 250 -11.06 9.33 3.26
CA SER A 250 -11.46 8.43 2.18
C SER A 250 -12.92 8.01 2.38
N ALA A 251 -13.81 8.41 1.48
CA ALA A 251 -15.24 8.09 1.50
C ALA A 251 -16.01 8.48 2.79
N VAL A 252 -15.45 9.29 3.70
CA VAL A 252 -16.08 9.59 5.00
C VAL A 252 -17.11 10.72 4.93
N PHE A 253 -16.76 11.84 4.30
CA PHE A 253 -17.62 13.04 4.30
C PHE A 253 -18.96 12.85 3.58
N LEU A 254 -19.09 11.84 2.72
CA LEU A 254 -20.35 11.52 2.05
C LEU A 254 -21.37 10.85 2.99
N HIS A 255 -20.93 10.35 4.14
CA HIS A 255 -21.77 9.77 5.20
C HIS A 255 -21.98 10.70 6.40
N MET A 256 -21.38 11.90 6.38
CA MET A 256 -21.45 12.87 7.46
C MET A 256 -22.44 14.01 7.15
N PRO A 257 -23.13 14.57 8.14
CA PRO A 257 -23.90 15.80 7.95
C PRO A 257 -23.00 16.97 7.55
N ASP A 258 -23.41 17.74 6.53
CA ASP A 258 -22.61 18.85 5.99
C ASP A 258 -22.18 19.85 7.08
N LYS A 259 -23.07 20.16 8.04
CA LYS A 259 -22.76 21.04 9.18
C LYS A 259 -21.58 20.54 10.01
N LEU A 260 -21.49 19.23 10.23
CA LEU A 260 -20.43 18.61 11.02
C LEU A 260 -19.09 18.62 10.26
N VAL A 261 -19.13 18.39 8.94
CA VAL A 261 -17.93 18.54 8.09
C VAL A 261 -17.36 19.96 8.18
N TRP A 262 -18.22 20.99 8.08
CA TRP A 262 -17.77 22.38 8.20
C TRP A 262 -17.18 22.72 9.57
N VAL A 263 -17.80 22.25 10.67
CA VAL A 263 -17.26 22.41 12.03
C VAL A 263 -15.91 21.72 12.16
N GLY A 264 -15.76 20.53 11.59
CA GLY A 264 -14.50 19.80 11.57
C GLY A 264 -13.41 20.54 10.81
N LEU A 265 -13.71 21.06 9.61
CA LEU A 265 -12.76 21.87 8.84
C LEU A 265 -12.29 23.09 9.62
N GLU A 266 -13.20 23.84 10.24
CA GLU A 266 -12.87 25.00 11.09
C GLU A 266 -11.90 24.64 12.23
N ARG A 267 -12.13 23.50 12.90
CA ARG A 267 -11.24 23.00 13.97
C ARG A 267 -9.88 22.52 13.46
N LEU A 268 -9.79 22.10 12.21
CA LEU A 268 -8.57 21.54 11.62
C LEU A 268 -7.67 22.58 10.98
N VAL A 269 -8.18 23.73 10.54
CA VAL A 269 -7.34 24.75 9.86
C VAL A 269 -6.14 25.15 10.70
N SER A 270 -6.36 25.43 11.99
CA SER A 270 -5.29 25.84 12.90
C SER A 270 -4.26 24.74 13.15
N ARG A 271 -4.59 23.49 12.81
CA ARG A 271 -3.74 22.30 12.94
C ARG A 271 -3.13 21.84 11.62
N LEU A 272 -3.40 22.53 10.51
CA LEU A 272 -2.80 22.24 9.21
C LEU A 272 -1.56 23.12 9.04
N LYS A 273 -0.43 22.56 8.60
CA LYS A 273 0.79 23.34 8.37
C LYS A 273 0.52 24.54 7.45
N PRO A 274 0.94 25.76 7.82
CA PRO A 274 0.79 26.94 6.97
C PRO A 274 1.39 26.71 5.58
N TYR A 275 0.65 27.10 4.53
CA TYR A 275 1.05 27.07 3.12
C TYR A 275 1.32 25.68 2.51
N ASP A 276 1.84 24.73 3.28
CA ASP A 276 2.24 23.42 2.78
C ASP A 276 1.28 22.29 3.17
N GLY A 277 0.54 22.44 4.26
CA GLY A 277 -0.41 21.41 4.70
C GLY A 277 -1.54 21.19 3.71
N ARG A 278 -1.83 19.93 3.40
CA ARG A 278 -2.87 19.50 2.47
C ARG A 278 -4.04 18.80 3.17
N ILE A 279 -5.24 19.03 2.65
CA ILE A 279 -6.42 18.22 2.95
C ILE A 279 -6.84 17.50 1.68
N PHE A 280 -7.04 16.19 1.76
CA PHE A 280 -7.54 15.38 0.67
C PHE A 280 -8.86 14.71 1.04
N VAL A 281 -9.91 14.93 0.24
CA VAL A 281 -11.23 14.32 0.44
C VAL A 281 -11.59 13.52 -0.80
N SER A 282 -12.00 12.27 -0.67
CA SER A 282 -12.30 11.44 -1.84
C SER A 282 -13.78 11.37 -2.23
N HIS A 283 -14.05 10.84 -3.42
CA HIS A 283 -15.35 10.62 -4.06
C HIS A 283 -16.12 11.90 -4.43
N ASN A 284 -16.52 12.70 -3.45
CA ASN A 284 -17.24 13.95 -3.67
C ASN A 284 -17.10 14.92 -2.49
N ILE A 285 -17.39 16.19 -2.76
CA ILE A 285 -17.43 17.26 -1.77
C ILE A 285 -18.85 17.85 -1.67
N LYS A 286 -19.86 16.98 -1.42
CA LYS A 286 -21.27 17.42 -1.33
C LYS A 286 -21.50 18.56 -0.33
N PHE A 287 -20.77 18.59 0.78
CA PHE A 287 -20.81 19.67 1.78
C PHE A 287 -20.48 21.05 1.19
N CYS A 288 -19.72 21.06 0.09
CA CYS A 288 -19.31 22.23 -0.68
C CYS A 288 -20.23 22.45 -1.89
N SER A 289 -20.43 21.42 -2.72
CA SER A 289 -21.19 21.55 -3.98
C SER A 289 -22.67 21.88 -3.78
N ARG A 290 -23.27 21.51 -2.63
CA ARG A 290 -24.66 21.86 -2.28
C ARG A 290 -24.87 23.33 -1.94
N LEU A 291 -23.81 24.08 -1.61
CA LEU A 291 -23.94 25.51 -1.33
C LEU A 291 -24.23 26.32 -2.61
N GLY A 292 -23.77 25.83 -3.77
CA GLY A 292 -23.97 26.47 -5.07
C GLY A 292 -23.12 27.72 -5.29
N GLY A 293 -22.96 28.11 -6.57
CA GLY A 293 -22.22 29.32 -6.96
C GLY A 293 -20.79 29.36 -6.45
N ASP A 294 -20.37 30.52 -5.94
CA ASP A 294 -19.05 30.76 -5.34
C ASP A 294 -19.05 30.65 -3.80
N GLU A 295 -20.17 30.26 -3.20
CA GLU A 295 -20.38 30.29 -1.74
C GLU A 295 -19.44 29.34 -1.01
N CYS A 296 -19.17 28.16 -1.58
CA CYS A 296 -18.20 27.25 -1.00
C CYS A 296 -16.79 27.86 -0.97
N SER A 297 -16.35 28.48 -2.06
CA SER A 297 -15.04 29.13 -2.13
C SER A 297 -14.93 30.29 -1.13
N LYS A 298 -16.00 31.08 -0.97
CA LYS A 298 -16.08 32.14 0.06
C LYS A 298 -15.95 31.58 1.47
N ARG A 299 -16.68 30.48 1.76
CA ARG A 299 -16.65 29.84 3.09
C ARG A 299 -15.33 29.15 3.39
N LEU A 300 -14.70 28.51 2.41
CA LEU A 300 -13.33 27.99 2.56
C LEU A 300 -12.35 29.15 2.80
N GLY A 301 -12.47 30.23 2.02
CA GLY A 301 -11.61 31.40 2.13
C GLY A 301 -11.73 32.14 3.47
N SER A 302 -12.93 32.18 4.07
CA SER A 302 -13.12 32.74 5.42
C SER A 302 -12.47 31.90 6.51
N LEU A 303 -12.37 30.59 6.31
CA LEU A 303 -11.61 29.68 7.18
C LEU A 303 -10.10 29.74 6.91
N GLY A 304 -9.64 30.32 5.80
CA GLY A 304 -8.23 30.27 5.40
C GLY A 304 -7.83 28.97 4.69
N ILE A 305 -8.79 28.30 4.05
CA ILE A 305 -8.58 27.15 3.16
C ILE A 305 -8.81 27.60 1.71
N GLU A 306 -8.01 27.06 0.80
CA GLU A 306 -8.16 27.19 -0.64
C GLU A 306 -8.39 25.80 -1.26
N TYR A 307 -9.33 25.70 -2.21
CA TYR A 307 -9.52 24.50 -3.03
C TYR A 307 -8.59 24.55 -4.25
N LEU A 308 -7.74 23.53 -4.43
CA LEU A 308 -6.74 23.49 -5.49
C LEU A 308 -7.22 22.74 -6.74
N GLY A 309 -8.08 21.75 -6.57
CA GLY A 309 -8.60 20.99 -7.70
C GLY A 309 -8.96 19.56 -7.36
N LYS A 310 -9.25 18.80 -8.42
CA LYS A 310 -9.51 17.38 -8.35
C LYS A 310 -8.36 16.60 -8.99
N HIS A 311 -8.08 15.44 -8.43
CA HIS A 311 -7.08 14.49 -8.89
C HIS A 311 -7.78 13.17 -9.19
N THR A 312 -7.37 12.52 -10.26
CA THR A 312 -7.75 11.14 -10.54
C THR A 312 -6.62 10.25 -10.05
N HIS A 313 -6.94 9.33 -9.16
CA HIS A 313 -6.04 8.28 -8.69
C HIS A 313 -6.41 6.99 -9.40
N ASP A 314 -5.54 6.54 -10.31
CA ASP A 314 -5.68 5.24 -11.00
C ASP A 314 -5.02 4.14 -10.15
N SER A 315 -5.77 3.08 -9.84
CA SER A 315 -5.24 1.97 -9.06
C SER A 315 -4.24 1.12 -9.86
N LEU A 316 -3.22 0.60 -9.15
CA LEU A 316 -2.28 -0.37 -9.68
C LEU A 316 -2.94 -1.74 -9.91
N LEU A 317 -3.83 -2.15 -9.00
CA LEU A 317 -4.40 -3.50 -8.96
C LEU A 317 -5.83 -3.58 -9.50
N PHE A 318 -6.59 -2.48 -9.47
CA PHE A 318 -8.00 -2.48 -9.86
C PHE A 318 -8.22 -1.69 -11.14
N ASN A 319 -9.14 -2.16 -11.98
CA ASN A 319 -9.69 -1.36 -13.07
C ASN A 319 -10.73 -0.36 -12.53
N HIS A 320 -10.27 0.52 -11.64
CA HIS A 320 -11.06 1.53 -10.93
C HIS A 320 -10.17 2.76 -10.68
N TYR A 321 -10.80 3.93 -10.65
CA TYR A 321 -10.15 5.16 -10.25
C TYR A 321 -10.96 5.86 -9.16
N GLU A 322 -10.26 6.53 -8.26
CA GLU A 322 -10.87 7.35 -7.22
C GLU A 322 -10.63 8.83 -7.52
N ILE A 323 -11.65 9.67 -7.29
CA ILE A 323 -11.49 11.13 -7.42
C ILE A 323 -11.20 11.72 -6.05
N TRP A 324 -10.15 12.52 -5.98
CA TRP A 324 -9.69 13.19 -4.77
C TRP A 324 -9.74 14.70 -4.95
N PHE A 325 -10.21 15.42 -3.93
CA PHE A 325 -10.33 16.87 -3.90
C PHE A 325 -9.27 17.43 -2.96
N GLU A 326 -8.34 18.21 -3.51
CA GLU A 326 -7.23 18.80 -2.78
C GLU A 326 -7.59 20.20 -2.27
N PHE A 327 -7.28 20.43 -1.00
CA PHE A 327 -7.35 21.73 -0.36
C PHE A 327 -6.04 22.05 0.35
N ARG A 328 -5.76 23.34 0.53
CA ARG A 328 -4.54 23.83 1.15
C ARG A 328 -4.84 24.98 2.11
N ARG A 329 -4.05 25.09 3.16
CA ARG A 329 -4.09 26.27 4.03
C ARG A 329 -3.52 27.50 3.30
N SER A 330 -4.33 28.53 3.12
CA SER A 330 -3.94 29.74 2.38
C SER A 330 -3.38 30.87 3.24
N LYS A 331 -3.49 30.78 4.58
CA LYS A 331 -3.02 31.80 5.53
C LYS A 331 -2.36 31.16 6.75
N ALA A 332 -1.33 31.81 7.29
CA ALA A 332 -0.62 31.39 8.51
C ALA A 332 -1.45 31.56 9.79
#